data_AF-A0A4T2GVK3-F1
#
_entry.id   AF-A0A4T2GVK3-F1
#
_cell.length_a   1.000
_cell.length_b   1.000
_cell.length_c   1.000
_cell.angle_alpha   90.00
_cell.angle_beta   90.00
_cell.angle_gamma   90.00
#
_symmetry.space_group_name_H-M   'P 1'
#
loop_
_entity.id
_entity.type
_entity.pdbx_description
1 polymer ?
#
loop_
_entity_poly.entity_id
_entity_poly.type
_entity_poly.pdbx_seq_one_letter_code
_entity_poly.pdbx_strand_id
1 'polypeptide(L)' 'TQDDINLVCSHVNSVKRAAFNGKSAYELFTFTYGEELATLLGISKIDPENVIQSPRLLDK' A
#
# COMPACT_ATOMS: atom_id res chain seq x y z
N THR A 1 8.74 -11.47 -8.58
CA THR A 1 9.27 -12.15 -7.36
C THR A 1 8.35 -11.83 -6.20
N GLN A 2 8.64 -12.29 -4.98
CA GLN A 2 7.88 -11.83 -3.80
C GLN A 2 7.99 -10.31 -3.63
N ASP A 3 9.15 -9.75 -3.94
CA ASP A 3 9.39 -8.30 -3.86
C ASP A 3 8.47 -7.51 -4.79
N ASP A 4 8.24 -7.99 -6.02
CA ASP A 4 7.31 -7.35 -6.95
C ASP A 4 5.87 -7.36 -6.42
N ILE A 5 5.45 -8.46 -5.77
CA ILE A 5 4.11 -8.57 -5.15
C ILE A 5 3.99 -7.60 -3.96
N ASN A 6 5.00 -7.57 -3.09
CA ASN A 6 5.05 -6.66 -1.95
C ASN A 6 4.97 -5.20 -2.42
N LEU A 7 5.71 -4.85 -3.48
CA LEU A 7 5.71 -3.53 -4.08
C LEU A 7 4.33 -3.16 -4.64
N VAL A 8 3.72 -4.02 -5.46
CA VAL A 8 2.39 -3.78 -6.03
C VAL A 8 1.34 -3.63 -4.94
N CYS A 9 1.31 -4.53 -3.96
CA CYS A 9 0.34 -4.49 -2.87
C CYS A 9 0.51 -3.24 -1.99
N SER A 10 1.74 -2.79 -1.75
CA SER A 10 2.03 -1.54 -1.03
C SER A 10 1.43 -0.34 -1.77
N HIS A 11 1.61 -0.27 -3.10
CA HIS A 11 1.04 0.78 -3.92
C HIS A 11 -0.50 0.76 -3.96
N VAL A 12 -1.10 -0.42 -4.16
CA VAL A 12 -2.57 -0.59 -4.18
C VAL A 12 -3.20 -0.23 -2.84
N ASN A 13 -2.56 -0.60 -1.73
CA ASN A 13 -3.09 -0.35 -0.40
C ASN A 13 -2.93 1.08 0.07
N SER A 14 -2.00 1.85 -0.51
CA SER A 14 -1.81 3.28 -0.26
C SER A 14 -2.77 4.21 -1.02
N VAL A 15 -3.57 3.68 -1.95
CA VAL A 15 -4.59 4.49 -2.64
C VAL A 15 -5.64 4.99 -1.67
N LYS A 16 -5.84 6.31 -1.59
CA LYS A 16 -6.93 6.93 -0.84
C LYS A 16 -8.27 6.66 -1.53
N ARG A 17 -9.27 6.25 -0.75
CA ARG A 17 -10.60 5.88 -1.27
C ARG A 17 -11.68 6.73 -0.61
N ALA A 18 -12.61 7.25 -1.41
CA ALA A 18 -13.76 7.99 -0.90
C ALA A 18 -14.63 7.12 0.03
N ALA A 19 -14.79 5.84 -0.31
CA ALA A 19 -15.50 4.86 0.53
C ALA A 19 -14.87 4.66 1.92
N PHE A 20 -13.59 5.03 2.09
CA PHE A 20 -12.86 4.97 3.35
C PHE A 20 -12.71 6.35 3.99
N ASN A 21 -13.62 7.29 3.69
CA ASN A 21 -13.58 8.67 4.18
C ASN A 21 -12.22 9.37 3.88
N GLY A 22 -11.68 9.14 2.69
CA GLY A 22 -10.41 9.73 2.27
C GLY A 22 -9.16 9.03 2.81
N LYS A 23 -9.33 7.90 3.51
CA LYS A 23 -8.24 7.03 3.97
C LYS A 23 -7.88 5.97 2.93
N SER A 24 -6.67 5.45 3.06
CA SER A 24 -6.18 4.29 2.32
C SER A 24 -6.47 2.99 3.07
N ALA A 25 -6.34 1.85 2.39
CA ALA A 25 -6.48 0.54 3.04
C ALA A 25 -5.34 0.33 4.05
N TYR A 26 -4.13 0.82 3.72
CA TYR A 26 -2.99 0.81 4.62
C TYR A 26 -3.28 1.60 5.91
N GLU A 27 -3.83 2.81 5.81
CA GLU A 27 -4.18 3.62 6.98
C GLU A 27 -5.24 2.93 7.86
N LEU A 28 -6.29 2.36 7.27
CA LEU A 28 -7.32 1.64 8.04
C LEU A 28 -6.75 0.38 8.71
N PHE A 29 -5.93 -0.38 8.00
CA PHE A 29 -5.32 -1.60 8.51
C PHE A 29 -4.37 -1.31 9.67
N THR A 30 -3.44 -0.38 9.49
CA THR A 30 -2.44 -0.02 10.52
C THR A 30 -3.06 0.68 11.72
N PHE A 31 -4.13 1.45 11.53
CA PHE A 31 -4.92 1.97 12.65
C PHE A 31 -5.55 0.85 13.49
N THR A 32 -5.99 -0.24 12.86
CA THR A 32 -6.70 -1.33 13.54
C THR A 32 -5.74 -2.36 14.16
N TYR A 33 -4.64 -2.68 13.47
CA TYR A 33 -3.77 -3.81 13.81
C TYR A 33 -2.31 -3.42 14.06
N GLY A 34 -1.94 -2.16 13.87
CA GLY A 34 -0.56 -1.68 14.00
C GLY A 34 0.27 -1.81 12.72
N GLU A 35 1.34 -1.03 12.64
CA GLU A 35 2.27 -1.01 11.50
C GLU A 35 3.19 -2.25 11.46
N GLU A 36 3.48 -2.85 12.61
CA GLU A 36 4.32 -4.04 12.71
C GLU A 36 3.73 -5.21 11.91
N LEU A 37 2.41 -5.40 11.98
CA LEU A 37 1.74 -6.47 11.24
C LEU A 37 1.74 -6.21 9.73
N ALA A 38 1.59 -4.96 9.30
CA ALA A 38 1.70 -4.61 7.88
C ALA A 38 3.11 -4.91 7.35
N THR A 39 4.13 -4.58 8.14
CA THR A 39 5.54 -4.85 7.83
C THR A 39 5.82 -6.36 7.72
N LEU A 40 5.27 -7.16 8.65
CA LEU A 40 5.39 -8.62 8.61
C LEU A 40 4.75 -9.23 7.36
N LEU A 41 3.69 -8.62 6.84
CA LEU A 41 3.04 -9.01 5.58
C LEU A 41 3.77 -8.49 4.33
N GLY A 42 4.89 -7.80 4.49
CA GLY A 42 5.65 -7.20 3.38
C GLY A 42 4.99 -5.97 2.78
N ILE A 43 4.07 -5.32 3.51
CA ILE A 43 3.36 -4.12 3.06
C ILE A 43 4.00 -2.89 3.68
N SER A 44 4.44 -1.98 2.82
CA SER A 44 5.07 -0.73 3.19
C SER A 44 4.13 0.45 2.96
N LYS A 45 4.28 1.50 3.77
CA LYS A 45 3.61 2.77 3.52
C LYS A 45 4.17 3.43 2.26
N ILE A 46 3.28 3.77 1.33
CA ILE A 46 3.58 4.66 0.19
C ILE A 46 2.79 5.96 0.36
N ASP A 47 3.45 7.10 0.24
CA ASP A 47 2.76 8.39 0.27
C ASP A 47 1.86 8.55 -0.96
N PRO A 48 0.66 9.16 -0.85
CA PRO A 48 -0.32 9.21 -1.94
C PRO A 48 0.22 9.76 -3.26
N GLU A 49 1.12 10.74 -3.22
CA GLU A 49 1.81 11.35 -4.37
C GLU A 49 2.76 10.40 -5.11
N ASN A 50 3.22 9.34 -4.43
CA ASN A 50 4.15 8.36 -4.96
C ASN A 50 3.45 7.08 -5.44
N VAL A 51 2.13 7.01 -5.34
CA VAL A 51 1.35 5.82 -5.73
C VAL A 51 1.28 5.70 -7.26
N ILE A 52 2.02 4.74 -7.79
CA ILE A 52 1.92 4.29 -9.19
C ILE A 52 0.91 3.13 -9.31
N GLN A 53 -0.14 3.30 -10.12
CA GLN A 53 -1.15 2.28 -10.42
C GLN A 53 -1.13 1.87 -11.90
N SER A 54 0.06 1.59 -12.42
CA SER A 54 0.24 1.11 -13.79
C SER A 54 1.31 0.03 -13.84
N PRO A 55 1.38 -0.77 -14.92
CA PRO A 55 2.43 -1.78 -15.08
C PRO A 55 3.85 -1.23 -14.96
N ARG A 56 4.04 0.09 -15.21
CA ARG A 56 5.33 0.77 -15.10
C ARG A 56 5.96 0.72 -13.71
N LEU A 57 5.18 0.38 -12.68
CA LEU A 57 5.70 0.17 -11.33
C LEU A 57 6.78 -0.92 -11.29
N LEU A 58 6.72 -1.88 -12.22
CA LEU A 58 7.65 -3.00 -12.31
C LEU A 58 8.65 -2.87 -13.48
N ASP A 59 8.68 -1.70 -14.14
CA ASP A 59 9.72 -1.42 -15.13
C ASP A 59 11.08 -1.41 -14.40
N LYS A 60 12.05 -2.14 -14.95
CA LYS A 60 13.42 -2.23 -14.41
C LYS A 60 14.35 -1.23 -15.08
#